data_AF-A0A8H4AVT4-F1
#
_entry.id   AF-A0A8H4AVT4-F1
#
_cell.length_a   1.000
_cell.length_b   1.000
_cell.length_c   1.000
_cell.angle_alpha   90.00
_cell.angle_beta   90.00
_cell.angle_gamma   90.00
#
_symmetry.space_group_name_H-M   'P 1'
#
loop_
_entity.id
_entity.type
_entity.pdbx_description
1 polymer ?
#
loop_
_entity_poly.entity_id
_entity_poly.type
_entity_poly.pdbx_seq_one_letter_code
_entity_poly.pdbx_strand_id
1 'polypeptide(L)'
;MKRSFKLFKKKINNLTVLKSNTYLTKEKNNIIKEIEEYWERYDTYSNDISCYYRKVARENDFELVGWYRLKSEVLYNNISIHLTEIKKINSTDIPKFIIVAWDSEWGSSRGPEYLLVGDEKEDYIYMIQFDIFFYNNPIPLKRYNITILPINVTKFFQKYLNGICKIFLL
;
A
#
# COMPACT_ATOMS: atom_id res chain seq x y z
N MET A 1 8.15 -1.80 -22.91
CA MET A 1 8.93 -0.55 -22.79
C MET A 1 9.36 0.07 -24.14
N LYS A 2 10.07 -0.62 -25.07
CA LYS A 2 10.49 -0.07 -26.40
C LYS A 2 9.38 0.64 -27.23
N ARG A 3 8.10 0.25 -27.09
CA ARG A 3 6.96 0.85 -27.82
C ARG A 3 6.46 2.17 -27.20
N SER A 4 6.31 2.24 -25.88
CA SER A 4 5.92 3.45 -25.13
C SER A 4 6.99 4.56 -25.26
N PHE A 5 8.27 4.15 -25.35
CA PHE A 5 9.40 5.03 -25.64
C PHE A 5 9.36 5.69 -27.02
N LYS A 6 8.88 4.98 -28.06
CA LYS A 6 8.74 5.55 -29.41
C LYS A 6 7.69 6.65 -29.45
N LEU A 7 6.61 6.51 -28.67
CA LEU A 7 5.53 7.49 -28.59
C LEU A 7 5.93 8.75 -27.81
N PHE A 8 6.65 8.62 -26.68
CA PHE A 8 7.11 9.78 -25.90
C PHE A 8 8.19 10.58 -26.64
N LYS A 9 9.16 9.89 -27.26
CA LYS A 9 10.19 10.52 -28.11
C LYS A 9 9.57 11.20 -29.34
N LYS A 10 8.52 10.61 -29.94
CA LYS A 10 7.76 11.21 -31.05
C LYS A 10 6.93 12.42 -30.61
N LYS A 11 6.35 12.41 -29.40
CA LYS A 11 5.57 13.54 -28.86
C LYS A 11 6.46 14.75 -28.53
N ILE A 12 7.65 14.51 -27.97
CA ILE A 12 8.69 15.54 -27.76
C ILE A 12 9.17 16.11 -29.09
N ASN A 13 9.44 15.25 -30.09
CA ASN A 13 9.85 15.72 -31.42
C ASN A 13 8.76 16.51 -32.16
N ASN A 14 7.47 16.18 -31.97
CA ASN A 14 6.36 16.91 -32.56
C ASN A 14 6.08 18.27 -31.88
N LEU A 15 6.31 18.39 -30.57
CA LEU A 15 6.27 19.69 -29.89
C LEU A 15 7.35 20.67 -30.43
N THR A 16 8.48 20.14 -30.92
CA THR A 16 9.59 20.95 -31.46
C THR A 16 9.42 21.47 -32.89
N VAL A 17 8.41 21.05 -33.65
CA VAL A 17 8.20 21.61 -35.01
C VAL A 17 7.67 23.05 -34.95
N LEU A 18 7.20 23.53 -33.78
CA LEU A 18 6.48 24.80 -33.68
C LEU A 18 7.25 26.00 -33.09
N LYS A 19 8.56 25.94 -32.79
CA LYS A 19 9.36 27.14 -32.45
C LYS A 19 10.86 26.86 -32.45
N SER A 20 11.55 27.31 -33.50
CA SER A 20 13.02 27.27 -33.59
C SER A 20 13.63 28.52 -32.96
N ASN A 21 14.16 28.40 -31.73
CA ASN A 21 15.10 29.36 -31.16
C ASN A 21 16.30 28.58 -30.62
N THR A 22 17.51 28.97 -31.00
CA THR A 22 18.78 28.27 -30.72
C THR A 22 19.10 28.12 -29.22
N TYR A 23 18.53 28.97 -28.36
CA TYR A 23 18.61 28.86 -26.90
C TYR A 23 17.86 27.62 -26.36
N LEU A 24 16.68 27.30 -26.91
CA LEU A 24 15.87 26.14 -26.50
C LEU A 24 16.60 24.81 -26.78
N THR A 25 17.48 24.78 -27.78
CA THR A 25 18.27 23.58 -28.13
C THR A 25 19.34 23.25 -27.10
N LYS A 26 19.93 24.24 -26.42
CA LYS A 26 21.00 24.03 -25.43
C LYS A 26 20.41 23.56 -24.09
N GLU A 27 19.32 24.18 -23.66
CA GLU A 27 18.54 23.72 -22.49
C GLU A 27 17.98 22.31 -22.72
N LYS A 28 17.49 22.01 -23.93
CA LYS A 28 17.02 20.66 -24.30
C LYS A 28 18.10 19.60 -24.10
N ASN A 29 19.33 19.86 -24.54
CA ASN A 29 20.41 18.89 -24.42
C ASN A 29 20.82 18.67 -22.96
N ASN A 30 20.77 19.71 -22.12
CA ASN A 30 20.99 19.56 -20.69
C ASN A 30 19.88 18.74 -20.02
N ILE A 31 18.61 19.01 -20.31
CA ILE A 31 17.47 18.26 -19.76
C ILE A 31 17.53 16.79 -20.19
N ILE A 32 17.84 16.51 -21.46
CA ILE A 32 17.99 15.13 -21.94
C ILE A 32 19.11 14.42 -21.18
N LYS A 33 20.25 15.09 -21.00
CA LYS A 33 21.39 14.52 -20.29
C LYS A 33 21.09 14.26 -18.80
N GLU A 34 20.42 15.20 -18.12
CA GLU A 34 20.00 15.03 -16.72
C GLU A 34 19.03 13.84 -16.56
N ILE A 35 18.11 13.69 -17.51
CA ILE A 35 17.16 12.58 -17.53
C ILE A 35 17.89 11.24 -17.78
N GLU A 36 18.85 11.21 -18.69
CA GLU A 36 19.68 10.02 -18.97
C GLU A 36 20.52 9.63 -17.75
N GLU A 37 21.20 10.59 -17.11
CA GLU A 37 21.99 10.35 -15.90
C GLU A 37 21.13 9.90 -14.71
N TYR A 38 19.91 10.44 -14.56
CA TYR A 38 18.97 9.99 -13.55
C TYR A 38 18.54 8.54 -13.81
N TRP A 39 18.29 8.16 -15.07
CA TRP A 39 17.87 6.80 -15.42
C TRP A 39 18.97 5.74 -15.36
N GLU A 40 20.24 6.11 -15.53
CA GLU A 40 21.36 5.20 -15.27
C GLU A 40 21.59 4.97 -13.77
N ARG A 41 21.30 5.97 -12.94
CA ARG A 41 21.52 5.90 -11.49
C ARG A 41 20.41 5.15 -10.74
N TYR A 42 19.18 5.19 -11.23
CA TYR A 42 18.03 4.66 -10.52
C TYR A 42 17.32 3.57 -11.32
N ASP A 43 17.38 2.34 -10.79
CA ASP A 43 16.56 1.22 -11.27
C ASP A 43 15.08 1.52 -10.97
N THR A 44 14.35 1.99 -11.98
CA THR A 44 12.92 2.22 -11.83
C THR A 44 12.18 0.89 -12.02
N TYR A 45 11.97 0.16 -10.92
CA TYR A 45 11.30 -1.15 -10.86
C TYR A 45 9.85 -1.20 -11.38
N SER A 46 9.28 -0.07 -11.81
CA SER A 46 7.92 0.04 -12.32
C SER A 46 7.87 -0.16 -13.84
N ASN A 47 8.17 -1.38 -14.30
CA ASN A 47 7.93 -1.73 -15.69
C ASN A 47 6.46 -2.18 -15.89
N ASP A 48 5.97 -2.11 -17.13
CA ASP A 48 4.61 -2.52 -17.51
C ASP A 48 4.30 -4.01 -17.23
N ILE A 49 5.32 -4.81 -16.84
CA ILE A 49 5.23 -6.25 -16.56
C ILE A 49 5.07 -6.49 -15.05
N SER A 50 5.86 -5.81 -14.20
CA SER A 50 5.82 -5.91 -12.73
C SER A 50 4.70 -5.05 -12.11
N CYS A 51 4.30 -3.98 -12.80
CA CYS A 51 3.31 -3.01 -12.31
C CYS A 51 2.12 -2.88 -13.28
N TYR A 52 1.58 -4.02 -13.73
CA TYR A 52 0.49 -4.09 -14.71
C TYR A 52 -0.70 -3.19 -14.35
N TYR A 53 -1.10 -3.12 -13.08
CA TYR A 53 -2.20 -2.26 -12.63
C TYR A 53 -1.95 -0.76 -12.89
N ARG A 54 -0.71 -0.27 -12.78
CA ARG A 54 -0.35 1.12 -13.08
C ARG A 54 -0.44 1.42 -14.56
N LYS A 55 -0.08 0.45 -15.40
CA LYS A 55 -0.25 0.54 -16.84
C LYS A 55 -1.73 0.63 -17.19
N VAL A 56 -2.54 -0.28 -16.68
CA VAL A 56 -4.00 -0.29 -16.89
C VAL A 56 -4.61 1.03 -16.45
N ALA A 57 -4.26 1.54 -15.27
CA ALA A 57 -4.75 2.83 -14.79
C ALA A 57 -4.39 3.98 -15.73
N ARG A 58 -3.13 4.08 -16.14
CA ARG A 58 -2.64 5.11 -17.08
C ARG A 58 -3.27 5.03 -18.46
N GLU A 59 -3.45 3.83 -19.01
CA GLU A 59 -4.06 3.64 -20.34
C GLU A 59 -5.56 3.94 -20.37
N ASN A 60 -6.21 3.97 -19.20
CA ASN A 60 -7.65 4.21 -19.06
C ASN A 60 -7.96 5.49 -18.26
N ASP A 61 -6.98 6.37 -18.06
CA ASP A 61 -7.12 7.65 -17.33
C ASP A 61 -7.71 7.53 -15.92
N PHE A 62 -7.32 6.47 -15.21
CA PHE A 62 -7.67 6.24 -13.81
C PHE A 62 -6.53 6.68 -12.88
N GLU A 63 -6.91 7.35 -11.80
CA GLU A 63 -6.06 7.54 -10.62
C GLU A 63 -6.04 6.24 -9.81
N LEU A 64 -4.87 5.88 -9.27
CA LEU A 64 -4.73 4.69 -8.42
C LEU A 64 -5.50 4.81 -7.09
N VAL A 65 -5.71 6.04 -6.62
CA VAL A 65 -6.50 6.37 -5.45
C VAL A 65 -7.46 7.48 -5.86
N GLY A 66 -8.76 7.18 -5.84
CA GLY A 66 -9.79 8.12 -6.26
C GLY A 66 -11.17 7.53 -6.05
N TRP A 67 -12.20 8.36 -6.23
CA TRP A 67 -13.58 7.94 -6.10
C TRP A 67 -14.16 7.47 -7.43
N TYR A 68 -14.75 6.29 -7.41
CA TYR A 68 -15.32 5.62 -8.58
C TYR A 68 -16.69 5.05 -8.28
N ARG A 69 -17.57 5.06 -9.28
CA ARG A 69 -18.92 4.51 -9.21
C ARG A 69 -19.15 3.57 -10.38
N LEU A 70 -19.85 2.46 -10.14
CA LEU A 70 -20.37 1.61 -11.20
C LEU A 70 -21.50 2.31 -11.94
N LYS A 71 -21.48 2.24 -13.28
CA LYS A 71 -22.51 2.83 -14.13
C LYS A 71 -23.87 2.14 -13.97
N SER A 72 -23.87 0.83 -13.73
CA SER A 72 -25.06 0.05 -13.41
C SER A 72 -25.24 -0.02 -11.88
N GLU A 73 -26.46 0.18 -11.42
CA GLU A 73 -26.84 0.02 -10.01
C GLU A 73 -27.17 -1.44 -9.65
N VAL A 74 -27.10 -2.35 -10.64
CA VAL A 74 -27.31 -3.78 -10.42
C VAL A 74 -26.03 -4.37 -9.82
N LEU A 75 -26.12 -4.80 -8.56
CA LEU A 75 -25.10 -5.64 -7.93
C LEU A 75 -25.03 -6.96 -8.70
N TYR A 76 -24.01 -7.10 -9.55
CA TYR A 76 -23.68 -8.39 -10.11
C TYR A 76 -23.16 -9.28 -8.98
N ASN A 77 -23.80 -10.43 -8.79
CA ASN A 77 -23.31 -11.47 -7.87
C ASN A 77 -21.92 -12.01 -8.23
N ASN A 78 -21.38 -11.61 -9.39
CA ASN A 78 -20.05 -11.94 -9.86
C ASN A 78 -19.14 -10.71 -9.75
N ILE A 79 -18.02 -10.86 -9.04
CA ILE A 79 -16.96 -9.85 -8.84
C ILE A 79 -16.12 -9.68 -10.11
N SER A 80 -16.78 -9.46 -11.25
CA SER A 80 -16.16 -9.27 -12.55
C SER A 80 -16.70 -7.97 -13.11
N ILE A 81 -15.96 -6.89 -12.93
CA ILE A 81 -16.34 -5.56 -13.40
C ILE A 81 -15.42 -5.19 -14.56
N HIS A 82 -16.00 -4.78 -15.69
CA HIS A 82 -15.23 -4.27 -16.81
C HIS A 82 -14.93 -2.77 -16.62
N LEU A 83 -13.76 -2.29 -17.04
CA LEU A 83 -13.35 -0.89 -16.84
C LEU A 83 -14.33 0.12 -17.46
N THR A 84 -14.98 -0.27 -18.56
CA THR A 84 -16.01 0.52 -19.26
C THR A 84 -17.26 0.75 -18.41
N GLU A 85 -17.47 -0.05 -17.36
CA GLU A 85 -18.60 0.04 -16.43
C GLU A 85 -18.30 0.93 -15.23
N ILE A 86 -17.07 1.46 -15.13
CA ILE A 86 -16.63 2.34 -14.05
C ILE A 86 -16.65 3.79 -14.54
N LYS A 87 -17.07 4.70 -13.66
CA LYS A 87 -17.06 6.15 -13.87
C LYS A 87 -16.32 6.81 -12.70
N LYS A 88 -15.38 7.70 -13.01
CA LYS A 88 -14.77 8.60 -12.00
C LYS A 88 -15.82 9.58 -11.50
N ILE A 89 -15.83 9.81 -10.19
CA ILE A 89 -16.66 10.84 -9.55
C ILE A 89 -15.78 11.76 -8.72
N ASN A 90 -16.18 13.02 -8.64
CA ASN A 90 -15.55 13.97 -7.73
C ASN A 90 -16.25 13.84 -6.38
N SER A 91 -15.60 13.20 -5.41
CA SER A 91 -16.04 13.18 -4.02
C SER A 91 -14.87 13.52 -3.11
N THR A 92 -15.15 14.23 -2.03
CA THR A 92 -14.23 14.50 -0.93
C THR A 92 -14.60 13.70 0.31
N ASP A 93 -15.55 12.77 0.20
CA ASP A 93 -15.89 11.87 1.27
C ASP A 93 -14.64 11.10 1.68
N ILE A 94 -14.56 10.73 2.95
CA ILE A 94 -13.47 9.90 3.46
C ILE A 94 -14.05 8.48 3.59
N PRO A 95 -13.46 7.47 2.93
CA PRO A 95 -13.93 6.11 3.08
C PRO A 95 -13.81 5.68 4.53
N LYS A 96 -14.77 4.86 4.99
CA LYS A 96 -14.64 4.21 6.30
C LYS A 96 -13.63 3.07 6.18
N PHE A 97 -12.35 3.42 6.30
CA PHE A 97 -11.29 2.44 6.39
C PHE A 97 -11.23 1.85 7.80
N ILE A 98 -11.00 0.54 7.85
CA ILE A 98 -10.62 -0.17 9.06
C ILE A 98 -9.10 -0.28 9.04
N ILE A 99 -8.45 0.24 10.08
CA ILE A 99 -7.02 0.08 10.28
C ILE A 99 -6.83 -1.01 11.32
N VAL A 100 -5.92 -1.93 11.07
CA VAL A 100 -5.46 -2.92 12.04
C VAL A 100 -4.00 -2.62 12.34
N ALA A 101 -3.71 -2.24 13.57
CA ALA A 101 -2.34 -2.17 14.07
C ALA A 101 -2.09 -3.40 14.93
N TRP A 102 -0.97 -4.07 14.75
CA TRP A 102 -0.65 -5.27 15.50
C TRP A 102 0.83 -5.32 15.84
N ASP A 103 1.13 -6.02 16.92
CA ASP A 103 2.47 -6.27 17.40
C ASP A 103 2.54 -7.70 17.97
N SER A 104 3.74 -8.27 18.04
CA SER A 104 3.96 -9.64 18.51
C SER A 104 5.15 -9.70 19.44
N GLU A 105 5.00 -10.44 20.54
CA GLU A 105 6.10 -10.76 21.44
C GLU A 105 6.56 -12.19 21.25
N TRP A 106 7.88 -12.33 21.32
CA TRP A 106 8.60 -13.53 20.97
C TRP A 106 9.45 -14.01 22.14
N GLY A 107 9.55 -15.32 22.29
CA GLY A 107 10.40 -15.99 23.26
C GLY A 107 11.31 -17.00 22.57
N SER A 108 12.37 -17.40 23.25
CA SER A 108 13.26 -18.47 22.81
C SER A 108 13.60 -19.39 23.97
N SER A 109 13.56 -20.70 23.73
CA SER A 109 14.13 -21.67 24.67
C SER A 109 15.65 -21.83 24.57
N ARG A 110 16.31 -21.16 23.61
CA ARG A 110 17.78 -21.18 23.45
C ARG A 110 18.50 -20.33 24.49
N GLY A 111 17.81 -19.36 25.09
CA GLY A 111 18.34 -18.43 26.08
C GLY A 111 18.42 -16.98 25.59
N PRO A 112 18.74 -16.02 26.48
CA PRO A 112 18.61 -14.59 26.21
C PRO A 112 19.67 -13.99 25.28
N GLU A 113 20.74 -14.72 24.97
CA GLU A 113 21.85 -14.22 24.15
C GLU A 113 21.60 -14.38 22.64
N TYR A 114 20.56 -15.12 22.27
CA TYR A 114 20.25 -15.41 20.87
C TYR A 114 19.22 -14.41 20.33
N LEU A 115 19.51 -13.86 19.16
CA LEU A 115 18.50 -13.14 18.38
C LEU A 115 17.46 -14.14 17.84
N LEU A 116 16.22 -13.68 17.86
CA LEU A 116 15.07 -14.44 17.42
C LEU A 116 15.04 -14.58 15.90
N VAL A 117 14.75 -15.78 15.41
CA VAL A 117 14.69 -16.11 13.99
C VAL A 117 13.43 -16.94 13.73
N GLY A 118 12.63 -16.53 12.76
CA GLY A 118 11.30 -17.12 12.51
C GLY A 118 11.31 -18.60 12.10
N ASP A 119 12.44 -19.12 11.62
CA ASP A 119 12.61 -20.52 11.19
C ASP A 119 13.24 -21.42 12.27
N GLU A 120 13.67 -20.87 13.41
CA GLU A 120 14.24 -21.65 14.51
C GLU A 120 13.12 -22.30 15.33
N LYS A 121 13.25 -23.60 15.62
CA LYS A 121 12.18 -24.38 16.27
C LYS A 121 11.96 -23.99 17.72
N GLU A 122 13.01 -23.49 18.35
CA GLU A 122 13.07 -23.06 19.74
C GLU A 122 12.56 -21.63 19.95
N ASP A 123 12.39 -20.87 18.87
CA ASP A 123 11.86 -19.51 18.90
C ASP A 123 10.36 -19.54 18.60
N TYR A 124 9.57 -18.83 19.40
CA TYR A 124 8.11 -18.89 19.31
C TYR A 124 7.48 -17.55 19.65
N ILE A 125 6.37 -17.25 18.98
CA ILE A 125 5.50 -16.13 19.35
C ILE A 125 4.64 -16.59 20.51
N TYR A 126 4.76 -15.93 21.66
CA TYR A 126 3.92 -16.25 22.83
C TYR A 126 2.78 -15.27 23.03
N MET A 127 2.82 -14.12 22.37
CA MET A 127 1.74 -13.13 22.43
C MET A 127 1.62 -12.37 21.12
N ILE A 128 0.38 -12.12 20.69
CA ILE A 128 0.05 -11.18 19.63
C ILE A 128 -0.98 -10.21 20.18
N GLN A 129 -0.71 -8.92 20.05
CA GLN A 129 -1.67 -7.87 20.34
C GLN A 129 -2.08 -7.19 19.05
N PHE A 130 -3.37 -6.91 18.88
CA PHE A 130 -3.81 -6.06 17.80
C PHE A 130 -5.00 -5.19 18.18
N ASP A 131 -4.99 -3.99 17.62
CA ASP A 131 -5.96 -2.94 17.81
C ASP A 131 -6.64 -2.65 16.46
N ILE A 132 -7.97 -2.57 16.49
CA ILE A 132 -8.78 -2.24 15.32
C ILE A 132 -9.30 -0.82 15.48
N PHE A 133 -9.04 0.04 14.49
CA PHE A 133 -9.46 1.43 14.45
C PHE A 133 -10.32 1.71 13.22
N PHE A 134 -11.13 2.77 13.32
CA PHE A 134 -11.57 3.49 12.13
C PHE A 134 -10.53 4.56 11.79
N TYR A 135 -10.27 4.81 10.50
CA TYR A 135 -9.20 5.70 10.03
C TYR A 135 -9.20 7.13 10.62
N ASN A 136 -10.35 7.63 11.06
CA ASN A 136 -10.45 8.95 11.71
C ASN A 136 -10.73 8.89 13.22
N ASN A 137 -10.58 7.72 13.84
CA ASN A 137 -10.81 7.55 15.26
C ASN A 137 -9.50 7.15 15.96
N PRO A 138 -8.95 8.02 16.83
CA PRO A 138 -7.72 7.70 17.56
C PRO A 138 -7.94 6.64 18.64
N ILE A 139 -9.20 6.35 19.00
CA ILE A 139 -9.54 5.35 20.01
C ILE A 139 -9.81 4.02 19.30
N PRO A 140 -9.16 2.91 19.72
CA PRO A 140 -9.41 1.60 19.14
C PRO A 140 -10.86 1.18 19.43
N LEU A 141 -11.54 0.69 18.39
CA LEU A 141 -12.87 0.10 18.48
C LEU A 141 -12.83 -1.18 19.32
N LYS A 142 -11.81 -2.01 19.09
CA LYS A 142 -11.56 -3.25 19.82
C LYS A 142 -10.06 -3.49 19.94
N ARG A 143 -9.65 -4.00 21.10
CA ARG A 143 -8.30 -4.49 21.37
C ARG A 143 -8.35 -5.97 21.70
N TYR A 144 -7.44 -6.70 21.09
CA TYR A 144 -7.28 -8.13 21.30
C TYR A 144 -5.87 -8.44 21.73
N ASN A 145 -5.76 -9.36 22.68
CA ASN A 145 -4.51 -9.94 23.09
C ASN A 145 -4.68 -11.47 23.07
N ILE A 146 -3.85 -12.14 22.28
CA ILE A 146 -3.82 -13.58 22.14
C ILE A 146 -2.51 -14.03 22.75
N THR A 147 -2.56 -14.93 23.72
CA THR A 147 -1.33 -15.46 24.32
C THR A 147 -1.46 -16.95 24.63
N ILE A 148 -0.33 -17.65 24.54
CA ILE A 148 -0.17 -19.02 25.02
C ILE A 148 0.23 -19.07 26.49
N LEU A 149 0.59 -17.92 27.08
CA LEU A 149 0.98 -17.86 28.49
C LEU A 149 -0.24 -18.05 29.37
N PRO A 150 -0.15 -18.87 30.43
CA PRO A 150 -1.24 -19.05 31.37
C PRO A 150 -1.51 -17.74 32.13
N ILE A 151 -2.72 -17.20 32.01
CA ILE A 151 -3.14 -15.98 32.73
C ILE A 151 -4.13 -16.33 33.83
N ASN A 152 -3.91 -15.78 35.03
CA ASN A 152 -4.93 -15.76 36.07
C ASN A 152 -5.98 -14.68 35.73
N VAL A 153 -7.06 -15.12 35.09
CA VAL A 153 -8.14 -14.26 34.56
C VAL A 153 -8.70 -13.33 35.63
N THR A 154 -8.95 -13.84 36.85
CA THR A 154 -9.53 -13.05 37.94
C THR A 154 -8.62 -11.90 38.37
N LYS A 155 -7.34 -12.19 38.64
CA LYS A 155 -6.36 -11.16 39.04
C LYS A 155 -6.10 -10.16 37.92
N PHE A 156 -6.09 -10.63 36.67
CA PHE A 156 -5.90 -9.78 35.51
C PHE A 156 -7.04 -8.76 35.41
N PHE A 157 -8.29 -9.20 35.38
CA PHE A 157 -9.41 -8.28 35.27
C PHE A 157 -9.52 -7.37 36.50
N GLN A 158 -9.28 -7.85 37.72
CA GLN A 158 -9.23 -7.00 38.92
C GLN A 158 -8.30 -5.78 38.78
N LYS A 159 -7.15 -5.96 38.12
CA LYS A 159 -6.15 -4.89 37.93
C LYS A 159 -6.42 -4.02 36.69
N TYR A 160 -7.02 -4.59 35.64
CA TYR A 160 -7.12 -3.95 34.31
C TYR A 160 -8.56 -3.70 33.85
N LEU A 161 -9.54 -3.73 34.76
CA LEU A 161 -11.00 -3.66 34.55
C LEU A 161 -11.54 -2.46 33.75
N ASN A 162 -10.70 -1.50 33.36
CA ASN A 162 -11.10 -0.32 32.58
C ASN A 162 -10.71 -0.37 31.09
N GLY A 163 -10.13 -1.47 30.60
CA GLY A 163 -9.68 -1.60 29.20
C GLY A 163 -10.60 -2.46 28.32
N ILE A 164 -10.77 -2.06 27.05
CA ILE A 164 -11.48 -2.81 25.98
C ILE A 164 -10.63 -4.01 25.50
N CYS A 165 -9.96 -4.73 26.40
CA CYS A 165 -9.07 -5.82 26.03
C CYS A 165 -9.80 -7.16 26.14
N LYS A 166 -9.96 -7.86 25.02
CA LYS A 166 -10.39 -9.27 25.00
C LYS A 166 -9.15 -10.16 24.95
N ILE A 167 -9.04 -11.05 25.93
CA ILE A 167 -7.98 -12.06 25.97
C ILE A 167 -8.51 -13.38 25.43
N PHE A 168 -7.78 -13.96 24.50
CA PHE A 168 -7.97 -15.35 24.07
C PHE A 168 -6.80 -16.19 24.55
N LEU A 169 -7.13 -17.29 25.25
CA LEU A 169 -6.19 -18.32 25.66
C LEU A 169 -6.31 -19.46 24.64
N LEU A 170 -5.19 -19.85 24.03
CA LEU A 170 -5.09 -20.97 23.10
C LEU A 170 -4.72 -22.26 23.82
#